data_AF-A0A2I9CVJ2-F1
#
_entry.id   AF-A0A2I9CVJ2-F1
#
_cell.length_a   1.000
_cell.length_b   1.000
_cell.length_c   1.000
_cell.angle_alpha   90.00
_cell.angle_beta   90.00
_cell.angle_gamma   90.00
#
_symmetry.space_group_name_H-M   'P 1'
#
loop_
_entity.id
_entity.type
_entity.pdbx_description
1 polymer ?
#
loop_
_entity_poly.entity_id
_entity_poly.type
_entity_poly.pdbx_seq_one_letter_code
_entity_poly.pdbx_strand_id
1 'polypeptide(L)'
;MTPSPLSWRALETRVGLDALPEFHRAFLTWRGVEGAGEMPLRRVGQRVEAELNRLVQGGQAQRQGEDWLLSPGALDGFGAAQPYLADL
;
A
#
# COMPACT_ATOMS: atom_id res chain seq x y z
N MET A 1 -10.31 -20.76 -7.39
CA MET A 1 -9.96 -20.18 -6.08
C MET A 1 -10.08 -18.68 -6.23
N THR A 2 -10.94 -18.02 -5.45
CA THR A 2 -10.96 -16.55 -5.43
C THR A 2 -9.70 -16.08 -4.70
N PRO A 3 -8.89 -15.18 -5.26
CA PRO A 3 -7.72 -14.66 -4.56
C PRO A 3 -8.14 -14.05 -3.22
N SER A 4 -7.39 -14.35 -2.16
CA SER A 4 -7.65 -13.84 -0.82
C SER A 4 -7.31 -12.35 -0.74
N PRO A 5 -8.04 -11.55 0.06
CA PRO A 5 -7.67 -10.17 0.30
C PRO A 5 -6.30 -10.08 0.97
N LEU A 6 -5.53 -9.06 0.60
CA LEU A 6 -4.17 -8.81 1.07
C LEU A 6 -4.17 -7.80 2.22
N SER A 7 -3.64 -8.19 3.38
CA SER A 7 -3.35 -7.27 4.47
C SER A 7 -2.23 -6.29 4.09
N TRP A 8 -2.49 -4.99 4.19
CA TRP A 8 -1.47 -3.96 4.00
C TRP A 8 -0.36 -4.08 5.05
N ARG A 9 -0.70 -4.29 6.32
CA ARG A 9 0.29 -4.46 7.40
C ARG A 9 1.19 -5.68 7.18
N ALA A 10 0.63 -6.78 6.67
CA ALA A 10 1.42 -7.97 6.31
C ALA A 10 2.39 -7.66 5.16
N LEU A 11 1.95 -6.88 4.16
CA LEU A 11 2.80 -6.41 3.07
C LEU A 11 3.95 -5.53 3.61
N GLU A 12 3.67 -4.56 4.47
CA GLU A 12 4.70 -3.71 5.09
C GLU A 12 5.72 -4.54 5.89
N THR A 13 5.25 -5.58 6.59
CA THR A 13 6.11 -6.50 7.33
C THR A 13 7.08 -7.26 6.39
N ARG A 14 6.61 -7.66 5.20
CA ARG A 14 7.45 -8.33 4.18
C ARG A 14 8.43 -7.38 3.50
N VAL A 15 8.03 -6.12 3.29
CA VAL A 15 8.92 -5.07 2.77
C VAL A 15 10.10 -4.84 3.73
N GLY A 16 9.83 -4.87 5.03
CA GLY A 16 10.84 -4.66 6.06
C GLY A 16 11.12 -3.17 6.32
N LEU A 17 11.57 -2.86 7.54
CA LEU A 17 11.69 -1.49 8.04
C LEU A 17 12.64 -0.61 7.22
N ASP A 18 13.71 -1.19 6.69
CA ASP A 18 14.73 -0.44 5.93
C ASP A 18 14.22 0.02 4.56
N ALA A 19 13.39 -0.80 3.89
CA ALA A 19 12.82 -0.50 2.57
C ALA A 19 11.46 0.21 2.64
N LEU A 20 10.80 0.20 3.80
CA LEU A 20 9.45 0.72 3.98
C LEU A 20 9.27 2.19 3.55
N PRO A 21 10.21 3.12 3.87
CA PRO A 21 10.09 4.51 3.42
C PRO A 21 10.08 4.67 1.90
N GLU A 22 10.91 3.92 1.19
CA GLU A 22 10.99 3.96 -0.27
C GLU A 22 9.73 3.35 -0.89
N PHE A 23 9.30 2.20 -0.36
CA PHE A 23 8.06 1.54 -0.77
C PHE A 23 6.83 2.45 -0.64
N HIS A 24 6.69 3.17 0.49
CA HIS A 24 5.61 4.13 0.69
C HIS A 24 5.65 5.28 -0.33
N ARG A 25 6.84 5.82 -0.63
CA ARG A 25 6.99 6.87 -1.64
C ARG A 25 6.66 6.37 -3.04
N ALA A 26 7.05 5.13 -3.37
CA ALA A 26 6.69 4.48 -4.61
C ALA A 26 5.17 4.29 -4.72
N PHE A 27 4.50 3.86 -3.65
CA PHE A 27 3.05 3.73 -3.59
C PHE A 27 2.36 5.07 -3.82
N LEU A 28 2.79 6.13 -3.13
CA LEU A 28 2.25 7.48 -3.31
C LEU A 28 2.44 8.00 -4.75
N THR A 29 3.62 7.78 -5.32
CA THR A 29 3.92 8.18 -6.71
C THR A 29 3.01 7.43 -7.70
N TRP A 30 2.85 6.11 -7.52
CA TRP A 30 1.95 5.29 -8.34
C TRP A 30 0.48 5.75 -8.23
N ARG A 31 0.06 6.23 -7.05
CA ARG A 31 -1.27 6.82 -6.82
C ARG A 31 -1.43 8.24 -7.36
N GLY A 32 -0.40 8.81 -7.99
CA GLY A 32 -0.41 10.15 -8.57
C GLY A 32 -0.18 11.27 -7.56
N VAL A 33 0.36 10.98 -6.38
CA VAL A 33 0.72 12.00 -5.39
C VAL A 33 2.06 12.63 -5.76
N GLU A 34 2.01 13.87 -6.21
CA GLU A 34 3.19 14.64 -6.58
C GLU A 34 4.12 14.91 -5.39
N GLY A 35 5.43 14.93 -5.66
CA GLY A 35 6.45 15.29 -4.67
C GLY A 35 6.70 14.24 -3.58
N ALA A 36 6.15 13.02 -3.70
CA ALA A 36 6.29 11.97 -2.67
C ALA A 36 7.76 11.68 -2.30
N GLY A 37 8.67 11.71 -3.28
CA GLY A 37 10.11 11.47 -3.07
C GLY A 37 10.78 12.42 -2.06
N GLU A 38 10.34 13.68 -2.01
CA GLU A 38 10.95 14.72 -1.18
C GLU A 38 10.19 14.95 0.13
N MET A 39 9.03 14.30 0.32
CA MET A 39 8.23 14.50 1.52
C MET A 39 8.95 13.99 2.78
N PRO A 40 8.81 14.73 3.91
CA PRO A 40 9.21 14.22 5.22
C PRO A 40 8.46 12.92 5.56
N LEU A 41 9.14 11.95 6.19
CA LEU A 41 8.58 10.62 6.46
C LEU A 41 7.24 10.64 7.21
N ARG A 42 7.09 11.55 8.18
CA ARG A 42 5.81 11.74 8.89
C ARG A 42 4.66 12.08 7.93
N ARG A 43 4.93 12.89 6.92
CA ARG A 43 3.94 13.28 5.90
C ARG A 43 3.70 12.15 4.89
N VAL A 44 4.73 11.36 4.58
CA VAL A 44 4.59 10.15 3.76
C VAL A 44 3.59 9.18 4.41
N GLY A 45 3.78 8.82 5.68
CA GLY A 45 2.87 7.91 6.39
C GLY A 45 1.42 8.40 6.39
N GLN A 46 1.18 9.67 6.75
CA GLN A 46 -0.16 10.26 6.72
C GLN A 46 -0.82 10.21 5.33
N ARG A 47 -0.02 10.39 4.27
CA ARG A 47 -0.51 10.31 2.90
C ARG A 47 -0.82 8.88 2.48
N VAL A 48 0.01 7.91 2.88
CA VAL A 48 -0.25 6.49 2.62
C VAL A 48 -1.59 6.07 3.25
N GLU A 49 -1.81 6.39 4.52
CA GLU A 49 -3.08 6.11 5.19
C GLU A 49 -4.28 6.76 4.47
N ALA A 50 -4.12 8.00 4.00
CA ALA A 50 -5.16 8.69 3.23
C ALA A 50 -5.47 7.97 1.91
N GLU A 51 -4.44 7.53 1.17
CA GLU A 51 -4.63 6.77 -0.09
C GLU A 51 -5.24 5.38 0.14
N LEU A 52 -4.92 4.71 1.24
CA LEU A 52 -5.52 3.43 1.62
C LEU A 52 -6.99 3.61 1.99
N ASN A 53 -7.33 4.67 2.73
CA ASN A 53 -8.73 5.02 3.01
C ASN A 53 -9.50 5.38 1.73
N ARG A 54 -8.86 5.96 0.71
CA ARG A 54 -9.49 6.15 -0.61
C ARG A 54 -9.76 4.83 -1.33
N LEU A 55 -8.88 3.83 -1.20
CA LEU A 55 -9.16 2.49 -1.74
C LEU A 55 -10.39 1.87 -1.06
N VAL A 56 -10.55 2.09 0.26
CA VAL A 56 -11.75 1.64 0.99
C VAL A 56 -13.00 2.33 0.44
N GLN A 57 -12.96 3.65 0.26
CA GLN A 57 -14.08 4.41 -0.32
C GLN A 57 -14.41 3.97 -1.75
N GLY A 58 -13.40 3.56 -2.53
CA GLY A 58 -13.55 3.03 -3.89
C GLY A 58 -13.93 1.55 -3.97
N GLY A 59 -14.12 0.86 -2.83
CA GLY A 59 -14.45 -0.57 -2.80
C GLY A 59 -13.29 -1.52 -3.17
N GLN A 60 -12.07 -1.00 -3.26
CA GLN A 60 -10.84 -1.76 -3.57
C GLN A 60 -10.12 -2.25 -2.30
N ALA A 61 -10.64 -1.90 -1.12
CA ALA A 61 -10.15 -2.38 0.16
C ALA A 61 -11.26 -2.38 1.20
N GLN A 62 -11.04 -3.07 2.31
CA GLN A 62 -11.88 -3.03 3.50
C GLN A 62 -11.03 -2.64 4.71
N ARG A 63 -11.58 -1.80 5.59
CA ARG A 63 -10.94 -1.46 6.86
C ARG A 63 -11.21 -2.57 7.87
N GLN A 64 -10.16 -3.14 8.46
CA GLN A 64 -10.26 -4.14 9.53
C GLN A 64 -9.43 -3.69 10.73
N GLY A 65 -10.08 -2.99 11.68
CA GLY A 65 -9.38 -2.39 12.81
C GLY A 65 -8.31 -1.38 12.34
N GLU A 66 -7.06 -1.65 12.69
CA GLU A 66 -5.91 -0.83 12.30
C GLU A 66 -5.31 -1.20 10.92
N ASP A 67 -5.86 -2.21 10.23
CA ASP A 67 -5.35 -2.71 8.96
C ASP A 67 -6.30 -2.42 7.78
N TRP A 68 -5.76 -2.54 6.57
CA TRP A 68 -6.48 -2.46 5.31
C TRP A 68 -6.34 -3.78 4.59
N LEU A 69 -7.48 -4.47 4.42
CA LEU A 69 -7.58 -5.66 3.59
C LEU A 69 -7.85 -5.22 2.15
N LEU A 70 -6.80 -5.21 1.34
CA LEU A 70 -6.87 -4.88 -0.07
C LEU A 70 -7.58 -5.99 -0.84
N SER A 71 -8.50 -5.61 -1.72
CA SER A 71 -9.10 -6.54 -2.67
C SER A 71 -8.01 -7.12 -3.59
N PRO A 72 -8.20 -8.34 -4.09
CA PRO A 72 -7.35 -8.86 -5.15
C PRO A 72 -7.24 -7.89 -6.33
N GLY A 73 -6.02 -7.70 -6.83
CA GLY A 73 -5.74 -6.77 -7.93
C GLY A 73 -5.76 -5.28 -7.56
N ALA A 74 -6.01 -4.91 -6.30
CA ALA A 74 -5.97 -3.51 -5.88
C ALA A 74 -4.59 -2.86 -6.02
N LEU A 75 -3.52 -3.66 -6.16
CA LEU A 75 -2.15 -3.23 -6.43
C LEU A 75 -1.68 -3.60 -7.85
N ASP A 76 -2.58 -3.94 -8.77
CA ASP A 76 -2.20 -4.25 -10.15
C ASP A 76 -1.51 -3.05 -10.80
N GLY A 77 -0.37 -3.31 -11.44
CA GLY A 77 0.49 -2.26 -12.00
C GLY A 77 1.39 -1.54 -10.99
N PHE A 78 1.27 -1.80 -9.68
CA PHE A 78 2.20 -1.29 -8.68
C PHE A 78 3.45 -2.18 -8.60
N GLY A 79 4.43 -1.90 -9.46
CA GLY A 79 5.63 -2.74 -9.62
C GLY A 79 6.42 -3.01 -8.33
N ALA A 80 6.50 -2.03 -7.42
CA ALA A 80 7.24 -2.17 -6.17
C ALA A 80 6.61 -3.18 -5.18
N ALA A 81 5.32 -3.53 -5.34
CA ALA A 81 4.71 -4.59 -4.54
C ALA A 81 5.00 -6.00 -5.08
N GLN A 82 5.29 -6.16 -6.38
CA GLN A 82 5.40 -7.48 -7.03
C GLN A 82 6.32 -8.48 -6.31
N PRO A 83 7.53 -8.08 -5.82
CA PRO A 83 8.41 -9.01 -5.12
C PRO A 83 7.80 -9.63 -3.85
N TYR A 84 6.78 -8.99 -3.27
CA TYR A 84 6.16 -9.37 -2.00
C TYR A 84 4.79 -10.03 -2.16
N LEU A 85 4.31 -10.13 -3.41
CA LEU A 85 3.02 -10.73 -3.77
C LEU A 85 3.14 -12.19 -4.23
N ALA A 86 4.34 -12.65 -4.59
CA ALA A 86 4.55 -13.98 -5.18
C ALA A 86 4.24 -15.17 -4.24
N ASP A 87 4.08 -14.92 -2.94
CA ASP A 87 3.79 -15.93 -1.91
C ASP A 87 2.33 -15.85 -1.35
N LEU A 88 1.37 -15.32 -2.11
CA LEU A 88 -0.06 -15.21 -1.74
C LEU A 88 -0.96 -16.07 -2.63
#